data_AF-A0ABD5QB52-F1
#
_entry.id   AF-A0ABD5QB52-F1
#
_cell.length_a   1.000
_cell.length_b   1.000
_cell.length_c   1.000
_cell.angle_alpha   90.00
_cell.angle_beta   90.00
_cell.angle_gamma   90.00
#
_symmetry.space_group_name_H-M   'P 1'
#
loop_
_entity.id
_entity.type
_entity.pdbx_description
1 polymer ?
#
loop_
_entity_poly.entity_id
_entity_poly.type
_entity_poly.pdbx_seq_one_letter_code
_entity_poly.pdbx_strand_id
1 'polypeptide(L)' 'MTPSDTGDRAEAHVLMEWSLWDQRDDELTGRRVRVVPHDGPQGAWKAILEMQPHAECWVERATIGYGDSMEEFVVDDP' A
#
# COMPACT_ATOMS: atom_id res chain seq x y z
N MET A 1 -9.42 33.05 -14.64
CA MET A 1 -9.84 32.45 -13.36
C MET A 1 -10.35 31.06 -13.71
N THR A 2 -9.43 30.10 -13.81
CA THR A 2 -9.74 28.68 -14.05
C THR A 2 -10.04 28.07 -12.69
N PRO A 3 -11.13 27.31 -12.53
CA PRO A 3 -11.37 26.60 -11.28
C PRO A 3 -10.30 25.52 -11.15
N SER A 4 -9.49 25.60 -10.10
CA SER A 4 -8.65 24.50 -9.64
C SER A 4 -9.57 23.45 -9.03
N ASP A 5 -10.24 22.69 -9.88
CA ASP A 5 -11.05 21.54 -9.51
C ASP A 5 -10.27 20.26 -9.85
N THR A 6 -9.26 20.00 -9.05
CA THR A 6 -8.79 18.63 -8.82
C THR A 6 -8.68 18.52 -7.32
N GLY A 7 -9.81 18.16 -6.70
CA GLY A 7 -9.87 17.79 -5.30
C GLY A 7 -8.71 16.85 -4.98
N ASP A 8 -8.08 17.15 -3.85
CA ASP A 8 -6.98 16.44 -3.21
C ASP A 8 -7.23 14.92 -3.32
N ARG A 9 -6.72 14.30 -4.38
CA ARG A 9 -6.94 12.88 -4.64
C ARG A 9 -6.00 12.18 -3.70
N ALA A 10 -6.49 11.89 -2.49
CA ALA A 10 -5.69 11.44 -1.36
C ALA A 10 -4.64 10.41 -1.83
N GLU A 11 -3.37 10.78 -1.69
CA GLU A 11 -2.27 10.05 -2.27
C GLU A 11 -2.07 8.71 -1.53
N ALA A 12 -1.54 7.71 -2.23
CA ALA A 12 -1.22 6.43 -1.61
C ALA A 12 -0.20 6.60 -0.47
N HIS A 13 -0.45 5.98 0.68
CA HIS A 13 0.42 6.08 1.85
C HIS A 13 1.09 4.74 2.14
N VAL A 14 2.42 4.69 2.27
CA VAL A 14 3.16 3.47 2.65
C VAL A 14 3.22 3.41 4.17
N LEU A 15 2.65 2.36 4.76
CA LEU A 15 2.65 2.15 6.20
C LEU A 15 3.91 1.45 6.70
N MET A 16 4.40 0.48 5.91
CA MET A 16 5.55 -0.34 6.27
C MET A 16 6.22 -0.83 4.99
N GLU A 17 7.54 -0.85 4.99
CA GLU A 17 8.36 -1.41 3.91
C GLU A 17 9.51 -2.19 4.52
N TRP A 18 9.74 -3.41 4.03
CA TRP A 18 10.81 -4.28 4.48
C TRP A 18 11.27 -5.19 3.35
N SER A 19 12.47 -5.75 3.49
CA SER A 19 13.04 -6.64 2.49
C SER A 19 13.39 -7.98 3.11
N LEU A 20 13.25 -9.06 2.34
CA LEU A 20 13.63 -10.40 2.76
C LEU A 20 14.51 -11.06 1.71
N TRP A 21 15.53 -11.76 2.19
CA TRP A 21 16.38 -12.59 1.35
C TRP A 21 15.65 -13.89 1.01
N ASP A 22 15.43 -14.15 -0.28
CA ASP A 22 15.00 -15.45 -0.75
C ASP A 22 16.24 -16.34 -0.95
N GLN A 23 16.41 -17.32 -0.07
CA GLN A 23 17.54 -18.24 -0.12
C GLN A 23 17.52 -19.16 -1.36
N ARG A 24 16.39 -19.30 -2.04
CA ARG A 24 16.27 -20.17 -3.22
C ARG A 24 16.80 -19.50 -4.47
N ASP A 25 16.52 -18.21 -4.60
CA ASP A 25 16.81 -17.42 -5.80
C ASP A 25 18.02 -16.48 -5.60
N ASP A 26 18.62 -16.47 -4.40
CA ASP A 26 19.75 -15.60 -4.00
C ASP A 26 19.46 -14.11 -4.21
N GLU A 27 18.23 -13.72 -3.90
CA GLU A 27 17.69 -12.41 -4.25
C GLU A 27 16.94 -11.74 -3.11
N LEU A 28 17.01 -10.41 -3.07
CA LEU A 28 16.26 -9.59 -2.14
C LEU A 28 14.87 -9.29 -2.71
N THR A 29 13.82 -9.75 -2.04
CA THR A 29 12.44 -9.38 -2.36
C THR A 29 11.98 -8.27 -1.42
N GLY A 30 11.60 -7.12 -2.00
CA GLY A 30 10.93 -6.05 -1.27
C GLY A 30 9.48 -6.42 -0.93
N ARG A 31 9.00 -5.99 0.23
CA ARG A 31 7.62 -6.11 0.70
C ARG A 31 7.18 -4.77 1.27
N ARG A 32 5.94 -4.38 1.00
CA ARG A 32 5.36 -3.21 1.64
C ARG A 32 3.88 -3.36 1.86
N VAL A 33 3.38 -2.65 2.85
CA VAL A 33 1.95 -2.39 3.02
C VAL A 33 1.70 -0.94 2.66
N ARG A 34 0.77 -0.71 1.73
CA ARG A 34 0.29 0.64 1.41
C ARG A 34 -1.22 0.75 1.55
N VAL A 35 -1.68 1.94 1.86
CA VAL A 35 -3.08 2.31 1.95
C VAL A 35 -3.43 3.23 0.79
N VAL A 36 -4.55 2.97 0.15
CA VAL A 36 -5.05 3.79 -0.97
C VAL A 36 -6.54 4.05 -0.88
N PRO A 37 -7.01 5.15 -1.50
CA PRO A 37 -8.44 5.38 -1.64
C PRO A 37 -9.13 4.19 -2.30
N HIS A 38 -10.33 3.90 -1.83
CA HIS A 38 -11.17 2.82 -2.30
C HIS A 38 -12.61 3.31 -2.45
N ASP A 39 -13.15 3.20 -3.66
CA ASP A 39 -14.53 3.63 -3.96
C ASP A 39 -15.56 2.50 -3.75
N GLY A 40 -15.30 1.58 -2.81
CA GLY A 40 -16.12 0.39 -2.57
C GLY A 40 -16.98 0.48 -1.30
N PRO A 41 -17.98 -0.41 -1.15
CA PRO A 41 -18.87 -0.41 0.01
C PRO A 41 -18.21 -0.84 1.32
N GLN A 42 -16.99 -1.39 1.28
CA GLN A 42 -16.27 -1.90 2.46
C GLN A 42 -15.54 -0.79 3.25
N GLY A 43 -15.38 0.40 2.69
CA GLY A 43 -14.66 1.52 3.30
C GLY A 43 -14.06 2.44 2.23
N ALA A 44 -13.77 3.68 2.63
CA ALA A 44 -13.17 4.69 1.75
C ALA A 44 -11.68 4.44 1.44
N TRP A 45 -11.06 3.50 2.15
CA TRP A 45 -9.65 3.16 2.03
C TRP A 45 -9.43 1.64 2.04
N LYS A 46 -8.40 1.17 1.33
CA LYS A 46 -7.94 -0.23 1.37
C LYS A 46 -6.44 -0.34 1.64
N ALA A 47 -6.05 -1.30 2.47
CA ALA A 47 -4.66 -1.69 2.68
C ALA A 47 -4.27 -2.85 1.75
N ILE A 48 -3.12 -2.73 1.11
CA ILE A 48 -2.60 -3.66 0.12
C ILE A 48 -1.21 -4.14 0.54
N LEU A 49 -1.00 -5.45 0.55
CA LEU A 49 0.33 -6.06 0.58
C LEU A 49 0.88 -6.14 -0.85
N GLU A 50 2.06 -5.56 -1.06
CA GLU A 50 2.79 -5.60 -2.32
C GLU A 50 4.14 -6.28 -2.16
N MET A 51 4.60 -6.90 -3.24
CA MET A 51 5.94 -7.50 -3.33
C MET A 51 6.68 -7.00 -4.55
N GLN A 52 7.99 -6.84 -4.42
CA GLN A 52 8.89 -6.48 -5.50
C GLN A 52 9.94 -7.59 -5.69
N PRO A 53 9.66 -8.61 -6.51
CA PRO A 53 10.66 -9.57 -6.93
C PRO A 53 11.61 -8.89 -7.95
N HIS A 54 12.92 -9.03 -7.76
CA HIS A 54 13.98 -8.52 -8.67
C HIS A 54 14.06 -6.98 -8.86
N ALA A 55 13.56 -6.18 -7.93
CA ALA A 55 13.67 -4.71 -7.91
C ALA A 55 13.02 -3.90 -9.06
N GLU A 56 12.30 -4.53 -10.00
CA GLU A 56 11.77 -3.82 -11.18
C GLU A 56 10.40 -3.17 -10.95
N CYS A 57 9.48 -3.82 -10.24
CA CYS A 57 8.15 -3.29 -9.99
C CYS A 57 7.47 -3.86 -8.74
N TRP A 58 6.61 -3.05 -8.10
CA TRP A 58 5.74 -3.49 -7.01
C TRP A 58 4.49 -4.16 -7.58
N VAL A 59 4.19 -5.35 -7.09
CA VAL A 59 3.04 -6.17 -7.50
C VAL A 59 2.08 -6.33 -6.32
N GLU A 60 0.82 -5.91 -6.48
CA GLU A 60 -0.26 -6.18 -5.54
C GLU A 60 -0.48 -7.69 -5.39
N ARG A 61 -0.39 -8.19 -4.14
CA ARG A 61 -0.58 -9.61 -3.81
C ARG A 61 -1.89 -9.87 -3.11
N ALA A 62 -2.27 -8.99 -2.20
CA ALA A 62 -3.51 -9.13 -1.44
C ALA A 62 -4.01 -7.77 -0.95
N THR A 63 -5.33 -7.62 -0.91
CA THR A 63 -5.97 -6.64 -0.03
C THR A 63 -6.05 -7.24 1.36
N ILE A 64 -5.52 -6.55 2.36
CA ILE A 64 -5.39 -7.04 3.74
C ILE A 64 -6.30 -6.31 4.73
N GLY A 65 -7.01 -5.28 4.28
CA GLY A 65 -7.97 -4.55 5.10
C GLY A 65 -8.69 -3.45 4.35
N TYR A 66 -9.79 -3.00 4.94
CA TYR A 66 -10.56 -1.83 4.55
C TYR A 66 -10.76 -0.95 5.78
N GLY A 67 -10.91 0.36 5.57
CA GLY A 67 -11.14 1.33 6.62
C GLY A 67 -11.90 2.54 6.09
N ASP A 68 -12.57 3.24 6.99
CA ASP A 68 -13.32 4.47 6.66
C ASP A 68 -12.41 5.69 6.61
N SER A 69 -11.24 5.63 7.27
CA SER A 69 -10.22 6.68 7.23
C SER A 69 -8.80 6.09 7.18
N MET A 70 -7.80 6.91 6.81
CA MET A 70 -6.41 6.47 6.74
C MET A 70 -5.83 6.17 8.13
N GLU A 71 -6.32 6.85 9.17
CA GLU A 71 -5.86 6.76 10.55
C GLU A 71 -6.24 5.43 11.23
N GLU A 72 -7.18 4.67 10.67
CA GLU A 72 -7.55 3.33 11.17
C GLU A 72 -6.47 2.29 10.91
N PHE A 73 -5.55 2.57 9.98
CA PHE A 73 -4.44 1.66 9.67
C PHE A 73 -3.22 1.99 10.51
N VAL A 74 -3.01 1.22 11.58
CA VAL A 74 -1.87 1.35 12.48
C VAL A 74 -0.90 0.20 12.24
N VAL A 75 0.39 0.52 12.18
CA VAL A 75 1.48 -0.45 12.22
C VAL A 75 2.17 -0.27 13.56
N ASP A 76 1.99 -1.25 14.44
CA ASP A 76 2.70 -1.30 15.72
C ASP A 76 4.06 -2.00 15.53
N ASP A 77 5.10 -1.47 16.15
CA ASP A 77 6.35 -2.22 16.33
C ASP A 77 6.08 -3.37 17.33
N PRO A 78 6.51 -4.61 17.01
CA PRO A 78 6.29 -5.78 17.85
C PRO A 78 7.05 -5.76 19.19
#